data_AF-A0AA88EAN2-F1
#
_entry.id   AF-A0AA88EAN2-F1
#
_cell.length_a   1.000
_cell.length_b   1.000
_cell.length_c   1.000
_cell.angle_alpha   90.00
_cell.angle_beta   90.00
_cell.angle_gamma   90.00
#
_symmetry.space_group_name_H-M   'P 1'
#
loop_
_entity.id
_entity.type
_entity.pdbx_description
1 polymer ?
#
loop_
_entity_poly.entity_id
_entity_poly.type
_entity_poly.pdbx_seq_one_letter_code
_entity_poly.pdbx_strand_id
1 'polypeptide(L)'
;MMLEIVSGKKSISFQYENNTGLTLIGHAWTVLKEGRPFELIDVHLEDSKLNLQEVLHCIHVGPLCVQQCPVDRPNMPSVILMLGSDNELPEPKPPGYFMETDLQERVHSSRKPDSFSKNTMTMTKVKGR
;
A
#
# COMPACT_ATOMS: atom_id res chain seq x y z
N MET A 1 4.08 -3.50 2.33
CA MET A 1 5.07 -4.60 2.43
C MET A 1 4.75 -5.78 1.52
N MET A 2 3.64 -6.51 1.68
CA MET A 2 3.33 -7.66 0.80
C MET A 2 3.31 -7.27 -0.69
N LEU A 3 2.56 -6.22 -1.04
CA LEU A 3 2.53 -5.68 -2.40
C LEU A 3 3.90 -5.18 -2.89
N GLU A 4 4.73 -4.65 -2.01
CA GLU A 4 6.07 -4.16 -2.36
C GLU A 4 7.03 -5.31 -2.68
N ILE A 5 6.87 -6.46 -2.02
CA ILE A 5 7.68 -7.67 -2.25
C ILE A 5 7.33 -8.27 -3.62
N VAL A 6 6.04 -8.50 -3.88
CA VAL A 6 5.60 -9.13 -5.14
C VAL A 6 5.84 -8.23 -6.34
N SER A 7 5.83 -6.91 -6.16
CA SER A 7 6.04 -5.96 -7.26
C SER A 7 7.46 -5.45 -7.40
N GLY A 8 8.31 -5.67 -6.40
CA GLY A 8 9.64 -5.07 -6.28
C GLY A 8 9.65 -3.54 -6.22
N LYS A 9 8.49 -2.90 -6.00
CA LYS A 9 8.34 -1.43 -6.00
C LYS A 9 8.10 -0.94 -4.58
N LYS A 10 8.85 0.08 -4.17
CA LYS A 10 8.63 0.75 -2.88
C LYS A 10 7.35 1.58 -2.95
N SER A 11 6.49 1.51 -1.93
CA SER A 11 5.19 2.18 -1.94
C SER A 11 5.28 3.70 -2.11
N ILE A 12 6.33 4.33 -1.55
CA ILE A 12 6.56 5.77 -1.65
C ILE A 12 7.08 6.14 -3.04
N SER A 13 8.10 5.44 -3.53
CA SER A 13 8.69 5.70 -4.85
C SER A 13 7.70 5.48 -5.99
N PHE A 14 6.88 4.42 -5.88
CA PHE A 14 5.86 4.09 -6.87
C PHE A 14 4.91 5.27 -7.13
N GLN A 15 4.53 5.99 -6.08
CA GLN A 15 3.61 7.12 -6.19
C GLN A 15 4.19 8.25 -7.06
N TYR A 16 5.51 8.46 -7.06
CA TYR A 16 6.16 9.52 -7.84
C TYR A 16 6.55 9.07 -9.26
N GLU A 17 6.78 7.77 -9.46
CA GLU A 17 7.22 7.20 -10.74
C GLU A 17 6.05 6.86 -11.66
N ASN A 18 4.85 6.69 -11.10
CA ASN A 18 3.66 6.25 -11.80
C ASN A 18 2.88 7.44 -12.41
N ASN A 19 2.60 7.37 -13.72
CA ASN A 19 1.85 8.40 -14.45
C ASN A 19 0.35 8.49 -14.09
N THR A 20 -0.18 7.58 -13.26
CA THR A 20 -1.62 7.53 -12.92
C THR A 20 -1.96 8.28 -11.62
N GLY A 21 -0.97 8.76 -10.85
CA GLY A 21 -1.20 9.41 -9.56
C GLY A 21 -1.74 8.47 -8.46
N LEU A 22 -1.77 7.16 -8.74
CA LEU A 22 -2.19 6.14 -7.79
C LEU A 22 -1.03 5.72 -6.89
N THR A 23 -1.37 5.44 -5.64
CA THR A 23 -0.46 4.74 -4.70
C THR A 23 -0.24 3.30 -5.17
N LEU A 24 0.78 2.61 -4.65
CA LEU A 24 0.98 1.19 -4.97
C LEU A 24 -0.27 0.36 -4.62
N ILE A 25 -0.94 0.69 -3.51
CA ILE A 25 -2.18 0.06 -3.07
C ILE A 25 -3.32 0.36 -4.06
N GLY A 26 -3.47 1.61 -4.48
CA GLY A 26 -4.49 2.02 -5.44
C GLY A 26 -4.31 1.33 -6.79
N HIS A 27 -3.08 1.30 -7.30
CA HIS A 27 -2.75 0.58 -8.53
C HIS A 27 -3.02 -0.92 -8.40
N ALA A 28 -2.58 -1.55 -7.30
CA ALA A 28 -2.79 -2.97 -7.08
C ALA A 28 -4.27 -3.36 -7.00
N TRP A 29 -5.09 -2.54 -6.33
CA TRP A 29 -6.53 -2.75 -6.30
C TRP A 29 -7.17 -2.60 -7.68
N THR A 30 -6.78 -1.60 -8.47
CA THR A 30 -7.30 -1.37 -9.82
C THR A 30 -7.01 -2.56 -10.74
N VAL A 31 -5.75 -2.99 -10.83
CA VAL A 31 -5.38 -4.10 -11.73
C VAL A 31 -5.97 -5.43 -11.26
N LEU A 32 -6.13 -5.65 -9.95
CA LEU A 32 -6.84 -6.82 -9.43
C LEU A 32 -8.31 -6.82 -9.83
N LYS A 33 -9.00 -5.68 -9.69
CA LYS A 33 -10.41 -5.52 -10.10
C LYS A 33 -10.62 -5.70 -11.60
N GLU A 34 -9.63 -5.32 -12.40
CA GLU A 34 -9.64 -5.50 -13.86
C GLU A 34 -9.26 -6.93 -14.30
N GLY A 35 -8.96 -7.83 -13.37
CA GLY A 35 -8.56 -9.21 -13.68
C GLY A 35 -7.16 -9.33 -14.27
N ARG A 36 -6.29 -8.35 -13.99
CA ARG A 36 -4.90 -8.27 -14.48
C ARG A 36 -3.86 -8.32 -13.34
N PRO A 37 -3.97 -9.23 -12.35
CA PRO A 37 -3.07 -9.24 -11.19
C PRO A 37 -1.60 -9.50 -11.55
N PHE A 38 -1.34 -10.17 -12.68
CA PHE A 38 0.01 -10.47 -13.15
C PHE A 38 0.87 -9.22 -13.41
N GLU A 39 0.25 -8.08 -13.72
CA GLU A 39 0.98 -6.80 -13.94
C GLU A 39 1.67 -6.29 -12.66
N LEU A 40 1.31 -6.83 -11.49
CA LEU A 40 1.95 -6.52 -10.23
C LEU A 40 3.18 -7.37 -9.95
N ILE A 41 3.46 -8.41 -10.74
CA ILE A 41 4.56 -9.31 -10.48
C ILE A 41 5.86 -8.68 -10.98
N ASP A 42 6.89 -8.67 -10.13
CA ASP A 42 8.23 -8.25 -10.51
C ASP A 42 8.78 -9.19 -11.58
N VAL A 43 9.42 -8.64 -12.62
CA VAL A 43 10.02 -9.42 -13.72
C VAL A 43 11.01 -10.48 -13.22
N HIS A 44 11.72 -10.21 -12.13
CA HIS A 44 12.66 -11.16 -11.53
C HIS A 44 11.95 -12.32 -10.80
N LEU A 45 10.67 -12.15 -10.44
CA LEU A 45 9.82 -13.23 -9.93
C LEU A 45 9.17 -14.02 -11.07
N GLU A 46 8.90 -13.42 -12.22
CA GLU A 46 8.37 -14.12 -13.40
C GLU A 46 9.34 -15.16 -13.96
N ASP A 47 10.64 -14.86 -13.97
CA ASP A 47 11.70 -15.75 -14.47
C ASP A 47 12.04 -16.91 -13.52
N SER A 48 11.41 -16.97 -12.36
CA SER A 48 11.69 -17.95 -11.32
C SER A 48 10.73 -19.14 -11.37
N LYS A 49 11.16 -20.32 -10.91
CA LYS A 49 10.29 -21.50 -10.75
C LYS A 49 9.33 -21.36 -9.55
N LEU A 50 8.85 -20.15 -9.26
CA LEU A 50 7.93 -19.88 -8.16
C LEU A 50 6.53 -20.39 -8.50
N ASN A 51 5.79 -20.76 -7.46
CA ASN A 51 4.40 -21.11 -7.59
C ASN A 51 3.57 -19.83 -7.83
N LEU A 52 3.20 -19.59 -9.09
CA LEU A 52 2.46 -18.40 -9.50
C LEU A 52 1.13 -18.26 -8.73
N GLN A 53 0.51 -19.38 -8.35
CA GLN A 53 -0.71 -19.37 -7.54
C GLN A 53 -0.49 -18.74 -6.17
N GLU A 54 0.64 -19.03 -5.51
CA GLU A 54 1.00 -18.44 -4.20
C GLU A 54 1.25 -16.93 -4.33
N VAL A 55 1.89 -16.50 -5.43
CA VAL A 55 2.15 -15.08 -5.70
C VAL A 55 0.84 -14.34 -5.94
N LEU A 56 -0.07 -14.90 -6.75
CA LEU A 56 -1.40 -14.34 -6.95
C LEU A 56 -2.21 -14.31 -5.65
N HIS A 57 -2.09 -15.34 -4.80
CA HIS A 57 -2.69 -15.36 -3.47
C HIS A 57 -2.20 -14.19 -2.62
N CYS A 58 -0.89 -13.93 -2.60
CA CYS A 58 -0.31 -12.78 -1.91
C CYS A 58 -0.84 -11.45 -2.48
N ILE A 59 -0.93 -11.34 -3.81
CA ILE A 59 -1.48 -10.15 -4.47
C ILE A 59 -2.92 -9.89 -4.03
N HIS A 60 -3.73 -10.93 -3.84
CA HIS A 60 -5.13 -10.81 -3.41
C HIS A 60 -5.27 -10.49 -1.92
N VAL A 61 -4.41 -11.05 -1.06
CA VAL A 61 -4.39 -10.77 0.40
C VAL A 61 -3.93 -9.34 0.71
N GLY A 62 -3.04 -8.78 -0.12
CA GLY A 62 -2.52 -7.42 0.06
C GLY A 62 -3.63 -6.36 0.21
N PRO A 63 -4.53 -6.20 -0.76
CA PRO A 63 -5.67 -5.27 -0.69
C PRO A 63 -6.63 -5.52 0.48
N LEU A 64 -6.89 -6.78 0.86
CA LEU A 64 -7.75 -7.12 2.00
C LEU A 64 -7.26 -6.49 3.31
N CYS A 65 -5.94 -6.43 3.51
CA CYS A 65 -5.31 -5.86 4.70
C CYS A 65 -5.45 -4.34 4.81
N VAL A 66 -5.76 -3.64 3.72
CA VAL A 66 -5.75 -2.16 3.64
C VAL A 66 -7.10 -1.58 3.22
N GLN A 67 -8.17 -2.38 3.33
CA GLN A 67 -9.53 -1.93 3.07
C GLN A 67 -9.91 -0.72 3.92
N GLN A 68 -10.73 0.17 3.33
CA GLN A 68 -11.12 1.43 3.95
C GLN A 68 -11.74 1.22 5.34
N CYS A 69 -12.75 0.35 5.43
CA CYS A 69 -13.43 0.01 6.66
C CYS A 69 -12.54 -0.91 7.54
N PRO A 70 -12.18 -0.52 8.77
CA PRO A 70 -11.33 -1.34 9.63
C PRO A 70 -11.90 -2.73 9.95
N VAL A 71 -13.23 -2.84 10.02
CA VAL A 71 -13.95 -4.10 10.31
C VAL A 71 -13.82 -5.13 9.20
N ASP A 72 -13.49 -4.70 7.98
CA ASP A 72 -13.31 -5.60 6.84
C ASP A 72 -11.89 -6.18 6.78
N ARG A 73 -10.93 -5.58 7.52
CA ARG A 73 -9.53 -6.00 7.50
C ARG A 73 -9.38 -7.34 8.24
N PRO A 74 -8.73 -8.35 7.64
CA PRO A 74 -8.46 -9.59 8.33
C PRO A 74 -7.49 -9.36 9.49
N ASN A 75 -7.69 -10.09 10.59
CA ASN A 75 -6.69 -10.16 11.66
C ASN A 75 -5.48 -11.01 11.23
N MET A 76 -4.34 -10.87 11.93
CA MET A 76 -3.11 -11.57 11.56
C MET A 76 -3.25 -13.11 11.49
N PRO A 77 -3.93 -13.80 12.44
CA PRO A 77 -4.22 -15.24 12.29
C PRO A 77 -4.96 -15.58 10.98
N SER A 78 -5.98 -14.81 10.61
CA SER A 78 -6.70 -15.00 9.34
C SER A 78 -5.79 -14.79 8.13
N VAL A 79 -4.90 -13.79 8.16
CA VAL A 79 -3.92 -13.57 7.08
C VAL A 79 -2.99 -14.78 6.92
N ILE A 80 -2.50 -15.36 8.02
CA ILE A 80 -1.64 -16.56 7.96
C ILE A 80 -2.40 -17.74 7.34
N LEU A 81 -3.67 -17.95 7.72
CA LEU A 81 -4.50 -19.00 7.13
C LEU A 81 -4.77 -18.76 5.65
N MET A 82 -5.05 -17.51 5.25
CA MET A 82 -5.25 -17.14 3.84
C MET A 82 -4.00 -17.40 3.01
N LEU A 83 -2.81 -17.10 3.54
CA LEU A 83 -1.54 -17.32 2.81
C LEU A 83 -1.12 -18.79 2.77
N GLY A 84 -1.49 -19.58 3.78
CA GLY A 84 -1.09 -20.98 3.91
C GLY A 84 -2.10 -21.99 3.38
N SER A 85 -3.19 -21.55 2.74
CA SER A 85 -4.23 -22.42 2.21
C SER A 85 -4.58 -22.08 0.76
N ASP A 86 -5.09 -23.05 0.03
CA ASP A 86 -5.60 -22.87 -1.34
C ASP A 86 -7.09 -22.50 -1.37
N ASN A 87 -7.60 -21.92 -0.28
CA ASN A 87 -9.01 -21.56 -0.17
C ASN A 87 -9.34 -20.33 -1.01
N GLU A 88 -10.59 -20.26 -1.44
CA GLU A 88 -11.10 -19.08 -2.13
C GLU A 88 -11.10 -17.87 -1.18
N LEU A 89 -10.53 -16.75 -1.65
CA LEU A 89 -10.41 -15.54 -0.87
C LEU A 89 -11.59 -14.60 -1.12
N PRO A 90 -12.03 -13.82 -0.11
CA PRO A 90 -13.06 -12.81 -0.32
C PRO A 90 -12.58 -11.73 -1.28
N GLU A 91 -13.49 -11.17 -2.07
CA GLU A 91 -13.19 -10.05 -2.96
C GLU A 91 -12.83 -8.79 -2.15
N PRO A 92 -11.71 -8.12 -2.43
CA PRO A 92 -11.31 -6.94 -1.68
C PRO A 92 -12.17 -5.73 -2.02
N LYS A 93 -12.69 -5.09 -0.97
CA LYS A 93 -13.36 -3.79 -1.02
C LYS A 93 -12.35 -2.66 -1.29
N PRO A 94 -12.82 -1.44 -1.62
CA PRO A 94 -11.93 -0.31 -1.86
C PRO A 94 -10.95 -0.06 -0.70
N PRO A 95 -9.66 0.19 -0.99
CA PRO A 95 -8.69 0.54 0.01
C PRO A 95 -8.95 1.94 0.58
N GLY A 96 -8.51 2.18 1.81
CA GLY A 96 -8.74 3.47 2.48
C GLY A 96 -7.93 4.65 1.93
N TYR A 97 -6.96 4.40 1.05
CA TYR A 97 -6.09 5.41 0.46
C TYR A 97 -5.61 4.95 -0.92
N PHE A 98 -6.04 5.63 -1.99
CA PHE A 98 -5.79 5.20 -3.37
C PHE A 98 -5.19 6.29 -4.29
N MET A 99 -5.32 7.57 -3.96
CA MET A 99 -4.90 8.71 -4.82
C MET A 99 -4.12 9.80 -4.09
N GLU A 100 -3.34 10.57 -4.84
CA GLU A 100 -2.64 11.80 -4.40
C GLU A 100 -3.60 12.87 -3.83
N THR A 101 -4.86 12.89 -4.28
CA THR A 101 -5.87 13.89 -3.89
C THR A 101 -6.49 13.69 -2.50
N ASP A 102 -6.39 12.50 -1.89
CA ASP A 102 -6.86 12.30 -0.51
C ASP A 102 -5.99 13.06 0.52
N LEU A 103 -4.81 13.55 0.10
CA LEU A 103 -4.05 14.53 0.88
C LEU A 103 -4.59 15.96 0.72
N GLN A 104 -5.30 16.29 -0.37
CA GLN A 104 -5.93 17.60 -0.56
C GLN A 104 -7.23 17.76 0.24
N GLU A 105 -7.96 16.70 0.58
CA GLU A 105 -9.11 16.84 1.49
C GLU A 105 -8.70 17.26 2.91
N ARG A 106 -7.46 16.98 3.34
CA ARG A 106 -6.91 17.56 4.58
C ARG A 106 -6.51 19.03 4.45
N VAL A 107 -6.42 19.57 3.23
CA VAL A 107 -6.05 20.97 2.96
C VAL A 107 -7.28 21.90 2.93
N HIS A 108 -8.51 21.36 2.93
CA HIS A 108 -9.72 22.17 3.08
C HIS A 108 -9.99 22.67 4.51
N SER A 109 -9.19 22.26 5.50
CA SER A 109 -9.08 23.02 6.74
C SER A 109 -8.15 24.23 6.51
N SER A 110 -8.74 25.29 5.95
CA SER A 110 -8.24 26.66 5.84
C SER A 110 -6.93 26.94 6.62
N ARG A 111 -5.81 27.10 5.88
CA ARG A 111 -4.79 28.16 6.07
C ARG A 111 -3.60 27.98 5.09
N LYS A 112 -3.58 28.89 4.10
CA LYS A 112 -2.48 29.52 3.31
C LYS A 112 -1.20 28.74 2.96
N PRO A 113 -0.62 28.97 1.76
CA PRO A 113 0.65 28.38 1.36
C PRO A 113 1.80 29.12 2.06
N ASP A 114 2.73 28.39 2.68
CA ASP A 114 4.17 28.59 2.57
C ASP A 114 4.97 27.78 3.60
N SER A 115 6.16 27.38 3.14
CA SER A 115 7.36 27.03 3.91
C SER A 115 7.66 25.53 4.09
N PHE A 116 8.66 25.11 3.31
CA PHE A 116 9.48 23.92 3.55
C PHE A 116 9.99 23.90 5.00
N SER A 117 9.88 22.75 5.67
CA SER A 117 10.36 22.56 7.03
C SER A 117 11.89 22.69 7.11
N LYS A 118 12.39 23.81 7.65
CA LYS A 118 13.75 23.90 8.18
C LYS A 118 13.71 23.34 9.60
N ASN A 119 14.26 22.15 9.80
CA ASN A 119 14.40 21.55 11.13
C ASN A 119 15.33 22.44 11.98
N THR A 120 14.76 23.16 12.97
CA THR A 120 15.52 23.94 13.94
C THR A 120 15.80 23.11 15.20
N MET A 121 17.09 22.85 15.44
CA MET A 121 17.59 22.20 16.65
C MET A 121 17.46 23.13 17.85
N THR A 122 16.79 22.68 18.92
CA THR A 122 16.62 23.47 20.16
C THR A 122 17.61 22.97 21.22
N MET A 123 18.53 23.84 21.65
CA MET A 123 19.43 23.56 22.78
C MET A 123 18.82 24.09 24.08
N THR A 124 18.54 23.21 25.03
CA THR A 124 18.12 23.56 26.39
C THR A 124 19.33 23.86 27.28
N LYS A 125 19.39 25.05 27.88
CA LYS A 125 20.38 25.38 28.93
C LYS A 125 19.91 24.83 30.29
N VAL A 126 20.75 24.00 30.91
CA VAL A 126 20.57 23.55 32.30
C VAL A 126 20.95 24.69 33.25
N LYS A 127 20.04 25.09 34.15
CA LYS A 127 20.34 26.01 35.25
C LYS A 127 20.36 25.23 36.56
N GLY A 128 21.55 25.03 37.11
CA GLY A 128 21.75 24.51 38.46
C GLY A 128 21.31 25.53 39.51
N ARG A 129 20.76 25.04 40.62
CA ARG A 129 20.51 25.84 41.84
C ARG A 129 21.75 25.84 42.71
#